data_AF-A0A2D5U9V7-F1
#
_entry.id   AF-A0A2D5U9V7-F1
#
_cell.length_a   1.000
_cell.length_b   1.000
_cell.length_c   1.000
_cell.angle_alpha   90.00
_cell.angle_beta   90.00
_cell.angle_gamma   90.00
#
_symmetry.space_group_name_H-M   'P 1'
#
loop_
_entity.id
_entity.type
_entity.pdbx_description
1 polymer ?
#
loop_
_entity_poly.entity_id
_entity_poly.type
_entity_poly.pdbx_seq_one_letter_code
_entity_poly.pdbx_strand_id
1 'polypeptide(L)'
;MGKLKIGVIMDPIEKIDIDKDTTFVLMLEAQERGHELYYMGVRDLSVRRTTPESAFRRVTVARKDLHYSLGPSETWPLDWFDVILMRKDPPFDLDFFFATHLLSLV
;
A
#
# COMPACT_ATOMS: atom_id res chain seq x y z
N MET A 1 -0.68 -21.28 -5.41
CA MET A 1 -0.04 -20.28 -4.54
C MET A 1 -1.11 -19.80 -3.55
N GLY A 2 -0.76 -19.59 -2.28
CA GLY A 2 -1.73 -19.08 -1.30
C GLY A 2 -2.17 -17.66 -1.62
N LYS A 3 -3.33 -17.26 -1.09
CA LYS A 3 -3.83 -15.88 -1.19
C LYS A 3 -3.05 -15.00 -0.21
N LEU A 4 -2.30 -14.02 -0.73
CA LEU A 4 -1.51 -13.06 0.05
C LEU A 4 -2.31 -11.80 0.34
N LYS A 5 -2.02 -11.15 1.47
CA LYS A 5 -2.39 -9.77 1.79
C LYS A 5 -1.22 -8.86 1.51
N ILE A 6 -1.37 -7.99 0.52
CA ILE A 6 -0.31 -7.11 0.03
C ILE A 6 -0.67 -5.67 0.42
N GLY A 7 0.12 -5.09 1.30
CA GLY A 7 0.10 -3.66 1.60
C GLY A 7 0.87 -2.88 0.54
N VAL A 8 0.31 -1.79 0.03
CA VAL A 8 0.96 -0.88 -0.92
C VAL A 8 1.01 0.50 -0.30
N ILE A 9 2.21 0.94 0.06
CA ILE A 9 2.48 2.28 0.55
C ILE A 9 2.84 3.14 -0.64
N MET A 10 2.02 4.12 -0.99
CA MET A 10 2.24 4.94 -2.18
C MET A 10 1.69 6.36 -2.05
N ASP A 11 2.01 7.19 -3.04
CA ASP A 11 1.37 8.48 -3.25
C ASP A 11 -0.15 8.32 -3.51
N PRO A 12 -0.94 9.40 -3.40
CA PRO A 12 -2.39 9.29 -3.49
C PRO A 12 -2.87 8.59 -4.76
N ILE A 13 -3.59 7.47 -4.58
CA ILE A 13 -4.01 6.55 -5.65
C ILE A 13 -4.86 7.25 -6.73
N GLU A 14 -5.56 8.33 -6.38
CA GLU A 14 -6.33 9.15 -7.29
C GLU A 14 -5.49 9.87 -8.35
N LYS A 15 -4.17 10.01 -8.13
CA LYS A 15 -3.25 10.72 -9.04
C LYS A 15 -2.50 9.81 -10.01
N ILE A 16 -2.75 8.51 -9.98
CA ILE A 16 -2.07 7.52 -10.81
C ILE A 16 -2.35 7.75 -12.30
N ASP A 17 -1.30 7.70 -13.13
CA ASP A 17 -1.40 7.51 -14.58
C ASP A 17 -1.44 6.00 -14.87
N ILE A 18 -2.63 5.46 -15.14
CA ILE A 18 -2.86 4.00 -15.32
C ILE A 18 -2.06 3.37 -16.47
N ASP A 19 -1.53 4.18 -17.39
CA ASP A 19 -0.77 3.72 -18.54
C ASP A 19 0.75 3.78 -18.33
N LYS A 20 1.22 4.52 -17.32
CA LYS A 20 2.66 4.69 -17.03
C LYS A 20 3.08 4.21 -15.65
N ASP A 21 2.14 4.01 -14.73
CA ASP A 21 2.44 3.66 -13.35
C ASP A 21 2.68 2.16 -13.19
N THR A 22 3.92 1.80 -12.82
CA THR A 22 4.31 0.41 -12.59
C THR A 22 3.72 -0.17 -11.29
N THR A 23 3.41 0.67 -10.29
CA THR A 23 2.70 0.24 -9.07
C THR A 23 1.29 -0.24 -9.43
N PHE A 24 0.58 0.48 -10.31
CA PHE A 24 -0.74 0.10 -10.79
C PHE A 24 -0.72 -1.24 -11.54
N VAL A 25 0.29 -1.48 -12.38
CA VAL A 25 0.48 -2.77 -13.07
C VAL A 25 0.69 -3.91 -12.06
N LEU A 26 1.53 -3.71 -11.04
CA LEU A 26 1.74 -4.71 -9.99
C LEU A 26 0.44 -5.03 -9.22
N MET A 27 -0.37 -4.01 -8.94
CA MET A 27 -1.66 -4.17 -8.28
C MET A 27 -2.65 -4.97 -9.14
N LEU A 28 -2.75 -4.67 -10.44
CA LEU A 28 -3.59 -5.44 -11.37
C LEU A 28 -3.21 -6.92 -11.38
N GLU A 29 -1.92 -7.21 -11.54
CA GLU A 29 -1.39 -8.58 -11.59
C GLU A 29 -1.63 -9.34 -10.27
N ALA A 30 -1.44 -8.66 -9.13
CA ALA A 30 -1.69 -9.24 -7.82
C ALA A 30 -3.16 -9.63 -7.64
N GLN A 31 -4.09 -8.76 -8.05
CA GLN A 31 -5.52 -9.06 -8.04
C GLN A 31 -5.89 -10.22 -8.97
N GLU A 32 -5.33 -10.24 -10.18
CA GLU A 32 -5.59 -11.30 -11.15
C GLU A 32 -5.16 -12.68 -10.61
N ARG A 33 -4.09 -12.72 -9.81
CA ARG A 33 -3.63 -13.92 -9.08
C ARG A 33 -4.43 -14.24 -7.82
N GLY A 34 -5.46 -13.45 -7.51
CA GLY A 34 -6.37 -13.66 -6.38
C GLY A 34 -5.84 -13.15 -5.03
N HIS A 35 -4.81 -12.29 -5.02
CA HIS A 35 -4.30 -11.66 -3.80
C HIS A 35 -5.19 -10.49 -3.36
N GLU A 36 -5.10 -10.13 -2.07
CA GLU A 36 -5.78 -8.97 -1.52
C GLU A 36 -4.84 -7.78 -1.50
N LEU A 37 -5.35 -6.63 -1.90
CA LEU A 37 -4.60 -5.38 -1.90
C LEU A 37 -5.13 -4.43 -0.83
N TYR A 38 -4.21 -3.74 -0.20
CA TYR A 38 -4.49 -2.73 0.81
C TYR A 38 -3.64 -1.50 0.51
N TYR A 39 -4.30 -0.35 0.37
CA TYR A 39 -3.70 0.93 0.08
C TYR A 39 -3.52 1.72 1.39
N MET A 40 -2.35 2.35 1.53
CA MET A 40 -2.04 3.30 2.60
C MET A 40 -1.03 4.33 2.10
N GLY A 41 -1.06 5.53 2.68
CA GLY A 41 -0.04 6.54 2.49
C GLY A 41 1.08 6.40 3.50
N VAL A 42 2.23 7.03 3.23
CA VAL A 42 3.36 7.08 4.17
C VAL A 42 2.96 7.69 5.52
N ARG A 43 2.05 8.68 5.50
CA ARG A 43 1.56 9.37 6.70
C ARG A 43 0.56 8.55 7.52
N ASP A 44 0.10 7.43 6.97
CA ASP A 44 -0.76 6.51 7.70
C ASP A 44 0.04 5.50 8.53
N LEU A 45 1.38 5.49 8.40
CA LEU A 45 2.27 4.67 9.21
C LEU A 45 2.44 5.27 10.60
N SER A 46 2.37 4.44 11.63
CA SER A 46 2.61 4.86 13.01
C SER A 46 3.16 3.71 13.85
N VAL A 47 3.65 4.03 15.05
CA VAL A 47 4.06 3.02 16.03
C VAL A 47 3.20 3.17 17.26
N ARG A 48 2.46 2.12 17.61
CA ARG A 48 1.72 2.03 18.87
C ARG A 48 2.55 1.24 19.87
N ARG A 49 3.13 1.95 20.84
CA ARG A 49 4.13 1.41 21.80
C ARG A 49 5.37 0.88 21.09
N THR A 50 5.38 -0.40 20.76
CA THR A 50 6.49 -1.11 20.09
C THR A 50 6.04 -1.79 18.80
N THR A 51 4.77 -1.63 18.42
CA THR A 51 4.18 -2.31 17.27
C THR A 51 4.00 -1.31 16.13
N PRO A 52 4.70 -1.48 15.00
CA PRO A 52 4.41 -0.76 13.77
C PRO A 52 2.99 -1.10 13.29
N GLU A 53 2.18 -0.09 13.03
CA GLU A 53 0.81 -0.23 12.54
C GLU A 53 0.52 0.80 11.45
N SER A 54 -0.54 0.57 10.68
CA SER A 54 -1.01 1.56 9.72
C SER A 54 -2.52 1.58 9.59
N ALA A 55 -3.06 2.76 9.32
CA ALA A 55 -4.41 2.89 8.78
C ALA A 55 -4.38 2.58 7.27
N PHE A 56 -5.19 1.63 6.83
CA PHE A 56 -5.25 1.25 5.43
C PHE A 56 -6.67 0.98 4.98
N ARG A 57 -6.86 0.94 3.67
CA ARG A 57 -8.13 0.60 3.04
C ARG A 57 -7.91 -0.55 2.08
N ARG A 58 -8.81 -1.53 2.12
CA ARG A 58 -8.87 -2.54 1.05
C ARG A 58 -9.09 -1.82 -0.27
N VAL A 59 -8.30 -2.15 -1.29
CA VAL A 59 -8.36 -1.50 -2.59
C VAL A 59 -8.66 -2.51 -3.68
N THR A 60 -9.44 -2.08 -4.67
CA THR A 60 -9.60 -2.79 -5.94
C THR A 60 -9.26 -1.83 -7.08
N VAL A 61 -8.42 -2.25 -8.01
CA VAL A 61 -8.01 -1.47 -9.19
C VAL A 61 -8.52 -2.09 -10.49
N ALA A 62 -8.77 -1.26 -11.50
CA ALA A 62 -9.20 -1.68 -12.83
C ALA A 62 -8.80 -0.65 -13.90
N ARG A 63 -8.49 -1.09 -15.13
CA ARG A 63 -8.26 -0.20 -16.28
C ARG A 63 -9.58 0.39 -16.81
N LYS A 64 -10.10 1.41 -16.12
CA LYS A 64 -11.35 2.15 -16.44
C LYS A 64 -11.20 3.61 -16.00
N ASP A 65 -12.13 4.48 -16.41
CA ASP A 65 -12.15 5.90 -16.01
C ASP A 65 -12.10 6.09 -14.49
N LEU A 66 -12.87 5.28 -13.74
CA LEU A 66 -12.68 5.11 -12.30
C LEU A 66 -11.75 3.92 -12.07
N HIS A 67 -10.47 4.20 -11.87
CA HIS A 67 -9.42 3.18 -11.85
C HIS A 67 -9.24 2.46 -10.51
N TYR A 68 -9.93 2.90 -9.46
CA TYR A 68 -9.84 2.31 -8.13
C TYR A 68 -11.14 2.40 -7.33
N SER A 69 -11.28 1.52 -6.33
CA SER A 69 -12.32 1.56 -5.30
C SER A 69 -11.68 1.26 -3.94
N LEU A 70 -12.07 2.04 -2.91
CA LEU A 70 -11.56 1.90 -1.54
C LEU A 70 -12.68 1.44 -0.62
N GLY A 71 -12.39 0.42 0.18
CA GLY A 71 -13.21 0.01 1.30
C GLY A 71 -13.10 0.93 2.52
N PRO A 72 -13.72 0.56 3.65
CA PRO A 72 -13.57 1.28 4.91
C PRO A 72 -12.10 1.29 5.37
N SER A 73 -11.75 2.30 6.16
CA SER A 73 -10.43 2.40 6.77
C SER A 73 -10.38 1.53 8.02
N GLU A 74 -9.32 0.74 8.14
CA GLU A 74 -9.01 -0.08 9.31
C GLU A 74 -7.57 0.18 9.75
N THR A 75 -7.28 -0.10 11.02
CA THR A 75 -5.91 0.03 11.56
C THR A 75 -5.48 -1.31 12.13
N TRP A 76 -4.38 -1.85 11.60
CA TRP A 76 -3.79 -3.10 12.08
C TRP A 76 -2.26 -3.01 12.12
N PRO A 77 -1.61 -3.88 12.92
CA PRO A 77 -0.17 -4.10 12.84
C PRO A 77 0.31 -4.41 11.43
N LEU A 78 1.51 -3.96 11.07
CA LEU A 78 2.07 -4.16 9.74
C LEU A 78 2.46 -5.62 9.45
N ASP A 79 2.74 -6.42 10.49
CA ASP A 79 3.00 -7.87 10.39
C ASP A 79 1.75 -8.69 10.02
N TRP A 80 0.57 -8.04 9.95
CA TRP A 80 -0.65 -8.63 9.41
C TRP A 80 -0.58 -8.86 7.89
N PHE A 81 0.28 -8.11 7.20
CA PHE A 81 0.54 -8.26 5.76
C PHE A 81 1.58 -9.34 5.49
N ASP A 82 1.36 -10.12 4.43
CA ASP A 82 2.36 -11.08 3.95
C ASP A 82 3.48 -10.37 3.19
N VAL A 83 3.16 -9.23 2.54
CA VAL A 83 4.08 -8.41 1.75
C VAL A 83 3.70 -6.94 1.88
N ILE A 84 4.69 -6.06 2.03
CA ILE A 84 4.52 -4.61 1.93
C ILE A 84 5.38 -4.08 0.78
N LEU A 85 4.74 -3.38 -0.15
CA LEU A 85 5.39 -2.68 -1.26
C LEU A 85 5.52 -1.18 -0.91
N MET A 86 6.74 -0.73 -0.62
CA MET A 86 7.05 0.70 -0.46
C MET A 86 7.28 1.34 -1.84
N ARG A 87 6.26 2.02 -2.34
CA ARG A 87 6.14 2.57 -3.71
C ARG A 87 5.84 4.07 -3.71
N LYS A 88 6.34 4.78 -2.71
CA LYS A 88 6.39 6.24 -2.67
C LYS A 88 7.37 6.74 -3.74
N ASP A 89 6.94 7.72 -4.55
CA ASP A 89 7.82 8.35 -5.52
C ASP A 89 8.90 9.21 -4.85
N PRO A 90 10.07 9.40 -5.48
CA PRO A 90 11.08 10.37 -5.05
C PRO A 90 10.48 11.77 -4.80
N PRO A 91 11.12 12.62 -3.98
CA PRO A 91 12.50 12.51 -3.48
C PRO A 91 12.65 11.64 -2.23
N PHE A 92 13.90 11.42 -1.83
CA PHE A 92 14.21 10.95 -0.49
C PHE A 92 14.05 12.12 0.50
N ASP A 93 12.95 12.13 1.23
CA ASP A 93 12.62 13.13 2.24
C ASP A 93 12.48 12.49 3.63
N LEU A 94 12.10 13.29 4.63
CA LEU A 94 11.90 12.79 6.00
C LEU A 94 10.76 11.77 6.09
N ASP A 95 9.69 11.95 5.33
CA ASP A 95 8.55 11.02 5.29
C ASP A 95 9.06 9.64 4.80
N PHE A 96 9.82 9.59 3.71
CA PHE A 96 10.46 8.36 3.20
C PHE A 96 11.47 7.77 4.19
N PHE A 97 12.32 8.60 4.79
CA PHE A 97 13.32 8.17 5.78
C PHE A 97 12.66 7.48 6.98
N PHE A 98 11.63 8.10 7.58
CA PHE A 98 10.95 7.52 8.73
C PHE A 98 10.14 6.29 8.35
N ALA A 99 9.49 6.28 7.18
CA ALA A 99 8.78 5.10 6.70
C ALA A 99 9.69 3.87 6.61
N THR A 100 10.88 4.02 6.01
CA THR A 100 11.83 2.91 5.86
C THR A 100 12.38 2.42 7.22
N HIS A 101 12.59 3.32 8.18
CA HIS A 101 12.99 2.92 9.54
C HIS A 101 11.87 2.22 10.30
N LEU A 102 10.62 2.65 10.12
CA LEU A 102 9.47 2.00 10.74
C LEU A 102 9.25 0.61 10.15
N LEU A 103 9.38 0.47 8.83
CA LEU A 103 9.24 -0.80 8.13
C LEU A 103 10.35 -1.82 8.47
N SER A 104 11.50 -1.38 8.97
CA SER A 104 12.58 -2.30 9.40
C SER A 104 12.28 -3.00 10.74
N LEU A 105 11.21 -2.59 11.43
CA LEU A 105 10.74 -3.19 12.67
C LEU A 105 9.69 -4.30 12.46
N VAL A 106 9.31 -4.55 11.20
CA VAL A 106 8.29 -5.54 10.79
C VAL A 106 8.95 -6.86 10.43
#